data_AF-A0A5E4J2J4-F1
#
_entry.id   AF-A0A5E4J2J4-F1
#
_cell.length_a   1.000
_cell.length_b   1.000
_cell.length_c   1.000
_cell.angle_alpha   90.00
_cell.angle_beta   90.00
_cell.angle_gamma   90.00
#
_symmetry.space_group_name_H-M   'P 1'
#
loop_
_entity.id
_entity.type
_entity.pdbx_description
1 polymer ?
#
loop_
_entity_poly.entity_id
_entity_poly.type
_entity_poly.pdbx_seq_one_letter_code
_entity_poly.pdbx_strand_id
1 'polypeptide(L)' 'MTKLTEKSKKKLPKSDFGLPGEKKYPMPDKSHARNAKARASEMEHKGKLSSSSKAKIDAKADKILKRGEPKGKKR' A
#
# COMPACT_ATOMS: atom_id res chain seq x y z
N MET A 1 -0.34 14.10 -3.93
CA MET A 1 -0.61 13.18 -2.81
C MET A 1 -1.41 13.93 -1.76
N THR A 2 -2.69 13.61 -1.55
CA THR A 2 -3.46 14.18 -0.44
C THR A 2 -2.92 13.61 0.87
N LYS A 3 -2.36 14.48 1.71
CA LYS A 3 -1.75 14.09 2.99
C LYS A 3 -2.87 13.56 3.90
N LEU A 4 -2.91 12.25 4.16
CA LEU A 4 -3.83 11.68 5.15
C LEU A 4 -3.53 12.32 6.51
N THR A 5 -4.54 12.96 7.09
CA THR A 5 -4.46 13.45 8.47
C THR A 5 -4.32 12.27 9.43
N GLU A 6 -3.71 12.49 10.59
CA GLU A 6 -3.52 11.43 11.59
C GLU A 6 -4.84 10.83 12.07
N LYS A 7 -5.91 11.63 12.08
CA LYS A 7 -7.27 11.19 12.40
C LYS A 7 -7.77 10.15 11.39
N SER A 8 -7.51 10.37 10.09
CA SER A 8 -7.86 9.39 9.05
C SER A 8 -7.02 8.12 9.17
N LYS A 9 -5.72 8.24 9.53
CA LYS A 9 -4.85 7.07 9.75
C LYS A 9 -5.27 6.22 10.96
N LYS A 10 -5.74 6.84 12.05
CA LYS A 10 -6.22 6.13 13.25
C LYS A 10 -7.51 5.35 13.01
N LYS A 11 -8.34 5.78 12.05
CA LYS A 11 -9.57 5.10 11.64
C LYS A 11 -9.34 3.96 10.65
N LEU A 12 -8.13 3.84 10.08
CA LEU A 12 -7.83 2.75 9.16
C LEU A 12 -7.70 1.44 9.92
N PRO A 13 -8.45 0.39 9.53
CA PRO A 13 -8.22 -0.94 10.07
C PRO A 13 -6.78 -1.37 9.78
N LYS A 14 -6.22 -2.25 10.64
CA LYS A 14 -4.88 -2.83 10.44
C LYS A 14 -4.74 -3.48 9.05
N SER A 15 -5.87 -3.91 8.48
CA SER A 15 -5.98 -4.42 7.12
C SER A 15 -5.79 -3.39 6.02
N ASP A 16 -5.56 -2.10 6.27
CA ASP A 16 -5.22 -1.12 5.22
C ASP A 16 -3.73 -0.80 5.20
N PHE A 17 -2.95 -1.42 6.08
CA PHE A 17 -1.50 -1.31 6.11
C PHE A 17 -0.86 -2.51 5.38
N GLY A 18 0.20 -2.25 4.63
CA GLY A 18 1.00 -3.29 3.98
C GLY A 18 1.76 -4.16 4.97
N LEU A 19 2.10 -3.59 6.13
CA LEU A 19 2.61 -4.31 7.28
C LEU A 19 1.73 -4.01 8.50
N PRO A 20 0.66 -4.80 8.73
CA PRO A 20 -0.30 -4.59 9.81
C PRO A 20 0.33 -4.62 11.21
N GLY A 21 1.36 -5.45 11.41
CA GLY A 21 2.08 -5.57 12.68
C GLY A 21 2.86 -4.29 13.04
N GLU A 22 3.39 -3.59 12.03
CA GLU A 22 4.17 -2.37 12.22
C GLU A 22 3.37 -1.08 11.93
N LYS A 23 2.12 -1.22 11.46
CA LYS A 23 1.31 -0.10 10.93
C LYS A 23 2.07 0.76 9.90
N LYS A 24 2.92 0.14 9.09
CA LYS A 24 3.67 0.78 8.01
C LYS A 24 3.00 0.55 6.66
N TYR A 25 3.31 1.43 5.70
CA TYR A 25 2.74 1.42 4.34
C TYR A 25 1.21 1.54 4.35
N PRO A 26 0.65 2.69 4.79
CA PRO A 26 -0.79 2.92 4.72
C PRO A 26 -1.24 2.95 3.26
N MET A 27 -2.22 2.13 2.92
CA MET A 27 -2.80 2.01 1.58
C MET A 27 -4.33 2.12 1.64
N PRO A 28 -4.89 3.28 2.05
CA PRO A 28 -6.36 3.46 2.07
C PRO A 28 -6.97 3.55 0.67
N ASP A 29 -6.19 3.93 -0.34
CA ASP A 29 -6.65 4.08 -1.72
C ASP A 29 -5.60 3.56 -2.72
N LYS A 30 -5.97 3.61 -4.01
CA LYS A 30 -5.14 3.12 -5.12
C LYS A 30 -3.84 3.91 -5.29
N SER A 31 -3.84 5.21 -5.02
CA SER A 31 -2.64 6.05 -5.12
C SER A 31 -1.65 5.64 -4.04
N HIS A 32 -2.12 5.49 -2.81
CA HIS A 32 -1.32 5.01 -1.70
C HIS A 32 -0.81 3.57 -1.93
N ALA A 33 -1.63 2.69 -2.51
CA ALA A 33 -1.22 1.35 -2.89
C ALA A 33 -0.05 1.33 -3.89
N ARG A 34 -0.12 2.13 -4.97
CA ARG A 34 0.99 2.24 -5.96
C ARG A 34 2.26 2.77 -5.32
N ASN A 35 2.14 3.82 -4.51
CA ASN A 35 3.29 4.42 -3.84
C ASN A 35 3.90 3.49 -2.80
N ALA A 36 3.07 2.70 -2.09
CA ALA A 36 3.54 1.70 -1.16
C ALA A 36 4.33 0.58 -1.86
N LYS A 37 3.85 0.09 -3.01
CA LYS A 37 4.56 -0.89 -3.86
C LYS A 37 5.91 -0.37 -4.34
N ALA A 38 5.95 0.87 -4.84
CA ALA A 38 7.20 1.52 -5.26
C ALA A 38 8.19 1.66 -4.07
N ARG A 39 7.72 2.22 -2.94
CA ARG A 39 8.53 2.35 -1.72
C ARG A 39 9.00 1.00 -1.17
N ALA A 40 8.19 -0.05 -1.24
CA ALA A 40 8.58 -1.38 -0.78
C ALA A 40 9.72 -1.94 -1.64
N SER A 41 9.63 -1.77 -2.96
CA SER A 41 10.67 -2.17 -3.90
C SER A 41 11.97 -1.40 -3.68
N GLU A 42 11.90 -0.09 -3.47
CA GLU A 42 13.08 0.72 -3.12
C GLU A 42 13.72 0.29 -1.81
N MET A 43 12.92 -0.02 -0.78
CA MET A 43 13.43 -0.40 0.53
C MET A 43 14.03 -1.81 0.55
N GLU A 44 13.48 -2.73 -0.24
CA GLU A 44 14.08 -4.04 -0.47
C GLU A 44 15.43 -3.89 -1.16
N HIS A 45 15.50 -3.10 -2.24
CA HIS A 45 16.75 -2.87 -2.96
C HIS A 45 17.82 -2.20 -2.08
N LYS A 46 17.40 -1.34 -1.15
CA LYS A 46 18.27 -0.72 -0.13
C LYS A 46 18.64 -1.66 1.03
N GLY A 47 18.18 -2.91 1.03
CA GLY A 47 18.42 -3.89 2.10
C GLY A 47 17.70 -3.58 3.43
N LYS A 48 16.76 -2.63 3.44
CA LYS A 48 16.01 -2.20 4.64
C LYS A 48 14.66 -2.92 4.81
N LEU A 49 14.32 -3.79 3.86
CA LEU A 49 13.08 -4.56 3.84
C LEU A 49 13.38 -5.95 3.31
N SER A 50 12.85 -6.99 3.93
CA SER A 50 12.97 -8.35 3.40
C SER A 50 12.07 -8.55 2.19
N SER A 51 12.46 -9.44 1.28
CA SER A 51 11.65 -9.84 0.13
C SER A 51 10.26 -10.36 0.53
N SER A 52 10.17 -11.10 1.65
CA SER A 52 8.89 -11.54 2.23
C SER A 52 7.99 -10.35 2.63
N SER A 53 8.57 -9.30 3.21
CA SER A 53 7.83 -8.10 3.60
C SER A 53 7.37 -7.31 2.39
N LYS A 54 8.23 -7.19 1.37
CA LYS A 54 7.85 -6.59 0.08
C LYS A 54 6.69 -7.35 -0.56
N ALA A 55 6.76 -8.67 -0.65
CA ALA A 55 5.71 -9.50 -1.24
C ALA A 55 4.35 -9.30 -0.54
N LYS A 56 4.33 -9.15 0.79
CA LYS A 56 3.11 -8.83 1.54
C LYS A 56 2.53 -7.46 1.17
N ILE A 57 3.39 -6.44 1.05
CA ILE A 57 2.98 -5.09 0.65
C ILE A 57 2.46 -5.10 -0.79
N ASP A 58 3.15 -5.78 -1.69
CA ASP A 58 2.80 -5.87 -3.12
C ASP A 58 1.46 -6.59 -3.31
N ALA A 59 1.25 -7.74 -2.67
CA ALA A 59 -0.01 -8.48 -2.73
C ALA A 59 -1.19 -7.63 -2.22
N LYS A 60 -0.96 -6.85 -1.17
CA LYS A 60 -1.95 -5.93 -0.61
C LYS A 60 -2.27 -4.79 -1.58
N ALA A 61 -1.22 -4.16 -2.12
CA ALA A 61 -1.34 -3.08 -3.08
C ALA A 61 -2.11 -3.55 -4.32
N ASP A 62 -1.77 -4.73 -4.85
CA ASP A 62 -2.43 -5.32 -6.01
C ASP A 62 -3.91 -5.63 -5.73
N LYS A 63 -4.26 -6.10 -4.53
CA LYS A 63 -5.67 -6.29 -4.13
C LYS A 63 -6.46 -4.97 -4.13
N ILE A 64 -5.84 -3.87 -3.69
CA ILE A 64 -6.46 -2.53 -3.70
C ILE A 64 -6.57 -2.00 -5.13
N LEU A 65 -5.53 -2.20 -5.94
CA LEU A 65 -5.49 -1.78 -7.34
C LEU A 65 -6.56 -2.49 -8.17
N LYS A 66 -6.72 -3.80 -7.99
CA LYS A 66 -7.75 -4.62 -8.63
C LYS A 66 -9.17 -4.23 -8.19
N ARG A 67 -9.41 -3.99 -6.89
CA ARG A 67 -10.75 -3.62 -6.39
C ARG A 67 -11.24 -2.26 -6.88
N GLY A 68 -10.34 -1.29 -7.02
CA GLY A 68 -10.75 0.04 -7.44
C GLY A 68 -10.73 0.25 -8.95
N GLU A 69 -10.38 -0.76 -9.76
CA GLU A 69 -10.36 -0.64 -11.23
C GLU A 69 -11.80 -0.51 -11.71
N PRO A 70 -12.20 0.67 -12.24
CA PRO A 70 -13.48 0.71 -12.94
C PRO A 70 -13.33 -0.22 -14.14
N LYS A 71 -14.10 -1.31 -14.17
CA LYS A 71 -14.31 -2.08 -15.40
C LYS A 71 -14.82 -1.09 -16.46
N GLY A 72 -13.94 -0.61 -17.34
CA GLY A 72 -14.33 0.28 -18.43
C GLY A 72 -13.68 1.65 -18.42
N LYS A 73 -12.40 1.70 -18.76
CA LYS A 73 -11.91 2.78 -19.63
C LYS A 73 -11.06 2.14 -20.73
N LYS A 74 -11.75 1.47 -21.66
CA LYS A 74 -11.24 1.32 -23.03
C LYS A 74 -10.96 2.74 -23.52
N ARG A 75 -9.70 3.04 -23.83
CA ARG A 75 -9.36 4.14 -24.73
C ARG A 75 -9.29 3.57 -26.13
#